data_AF-A0A4P8L2Z6-F1
#
_entry.id   AF-A0A4P8L2Z6-F1
#
_cell.length_a   1.000
_cell.length_b   1.000
_cell.length_c   1.000
_cell.angle_alpha   90.00
_cell.angle_beta   90.00
_cell.angle_gamma   90.00
#
_symmetry.space_group_name_H-M   'P 1'
#
loop_
_entity.id
_entity.type
_entity.pdbx_description
1 polymer ?
#
loop_
_entity_poly.entity_id
_entity_poly.type
_entity_poly.pdbx_seq_one_letter_code
_entity_poly.pdbx_strand_id
1 'polypeptide(L)'
;MAKKKLLRWRWDPETGRLAWEYVRSGVPVATSGGEVPVRKALSALIDLADELEESDRGDEAERVMEEWAALAWSLKDQVDAELKRAIEEACTEWWDADNEEE
;
A
#
# COMPACT_ATOMS: atom_id res chain seq x y z
N MET A 1 -18.49 -12.67 -0.86
CA MET A 1 -17.48 -13.11 -1.86
C MET A 1 -16.16 -12.48 -1.47
N ALA A 2 -15.04 -13.21 -1.47
CA ALA A 2 -13.74 -12.60 -1.15
C ALA A 2 -13.36 -11.61 -2.27
N LYS A 3 -13.19 -10.32 -1.95
CA LYS A 3 -12.65 -9.31 -2.89
C LYS A 3 -11.29 -9.84 -3.38
N LYS A 4 -11.08 -9.92 -4.70
CA LYS A 4 -9.81 -10.42 -5.28
C LYS A 4 -8.72 -9.38 -5.03
N LYS A 5 -7.58 -9.79 -4.45
CA LYS A 5 -6.42 -8.91 -4.25
C LYS A 5 -5.95 -8.30 -5.56
N LEU A 6 -5.76 -6.98 -5.55
CA LEU A 6 -5.20 -6.13 -6.58
C LEU A 6 -3.68 -6.00 -6.43
N LEU A 7 -3.15 -6.12 -5.20
CA LEU A 7 -1.71 -6.04 -4.96
C LEU A 7 -1.07 -7.43 -4.78
N ARG A 8 0.03 -7.66 -5.51
CA ARG A 8 1.01 -8.70 -5.22
C ARG A 8 2.24 -8.04 -4.67
N TRP A 9 2.84 -8.62 -3.64
CA TRP A 9 4.04 -8.03 -3.04
C TRP A 9 4.98 -9.10 -2.50
N ARG A 10 6.24 -8.72 -2.35
CA ARG A 10 7.31 -9.52 -1.78
C ARG A 10 8.20 -8.63 -0.91
N TRP A 11 8.44 -9.08 0.31
CA TRP A 11 9.27 -8.43 1.30
C TRP A 11 10.55 -9.23 1.55
N ASP A 12 11.68 -8.54 1.62
CA ASP A 12 12.96 -9.08 2.05
C ASP A 12 13.41 -8.38 3.36
N PRO A 13 13.28 -9.04 4.52
CA PRO A 13 13.65 -8.47 5.81
C PRO A 13 15.15 -8.28 5.98
N GLU A 14 16.00 -9.03 5.25
CA GLU A 14 17.45 -8.91 5.39
C GLU A 14 17.96 -7.63 4.73
N THR A 15 17.32 -7.22 3.63
CA THR A 15 17.73 -6.02 2.87
C THR A 15 16.82 -4.82 3.09
N GLY A 16 15.69 -5.00 3.79
CA GLY A 16 14.71 -3.93 4.01
C GLY A 16 13.99 -3.52 2.72
N ARG A 17 13.87 -4.44 1.75
CA ARG A 17 13.34 -4.14 0.42
C ARG A 17 11.97 -4.76 0.19
N LEU A 18 11.10 -3.98 -0.43
CA LEU A 18 9.75 -4.35 -0.80
C LEU A 18 9.61 -4.21 -2.32
N ALA A 19 8.99 -5.21 -2.95
CA ALA A 19 8.54 -5.16 -4.32
C ALA A 19 7.02 -5.36 -4.34
N TRP A 20 6.32 -4.67 -5.24
CA TRP A 20 4.89 -4.87 -5.45
C TRP A 20 4.50 -4.71 -6.92
N GLU A 21 3.38 -5.32 -7.27
CA GLU A 21 2.71 -5.24 -8.57
C GLU A 21 1.22 -4.98 -8.32
N TYR A 22 0.69 -3.92 -8.93
CA TYR A 22 -0.74 -3.68 -9.04
C TYR A 22 -1.26 -4.40 -10.28
N VAL A 23 -2.18 -5.33 -10.06
CA VAL A 23 -2.66 -6.29 -11.05
C VAL A 23 -4.15 -6.07 -11.30
N ARG A 24 -4.50 -5.77 -12.56
CA ARG A 24 -5.89 -5.69 -13.02
C ARG A 24 -6.19 -6.85 -13.97
N SER A 25 -7.26 -7.59 -13.69
CA SER A 25 -7.69 -8.72 -14.54
C SER A 25 -6.58 -9.75 -14.81
N GLY A 26 -5.62 -9.90 -13.90
CA GLY A 26 -4.47 -10.80 -14.05
C GLY A 26 -3.25 -10.22 -14.78
N VAL A 27 -3.31 -8.97 -15.22
CA VAL A 27 -2.22 -8.25 -15.89
C VAL A 27 -1.63 -7.21 -14.95
N PRO A 28 -0.29 -7.21 -14.71
CA PRO A 28 0.38 -6.12 -14.01
C PRO A 28 0.24 -4.82 -14.80
N VAL A 29 -0.29 -3.78 -14.16
CA VAL A 29 -0.48 -2.44 -14.77
C VAL A 29 0.42 -1.38 -14.14
N ALA A 30 0.85 -1.57 -12.89
CA ALA A 30 1.88 -0.75 -12.24
C ALA A 30 2.75 -1.65 -11.34
N THR A 31 4.01 -1.26 -11.15
CA THR A 31 4.95 -2.01 -10.29
C THR A 31 5.88 -1.05 -9.57
N SER A 32 6.48 -1.49 -8.47
CA SER A 32 7.54 -0.75 -7.77
C SER A 32 8.85 -0.62 -8.56
N GLY A 33 8.97 -1.21 -9.76
CA GLY A 33 10.20 -1.29 -10.53
C GLY A 33 11.20 -2.32 -9.99
N GLY A 34 10.74 -3.29 -9.18
CA GLY A 34 11.56 -4.31 -8.52
C GLY A 34 11.68 -4.10 -7.01
N GLU A 35 12.70 -4.70 -6.40
CA GLU A 35 12.98 -4.61 -4.95
C GLU A 35 13.59 -3.25 -4.62
N VAL A 36 12.80 -2.37 -4.01
CA VAL A 36 13.20 -1.01 -3.58
C VAL A 36 13.05 -0.85 -2.07
N PRO A 37 13.69 0.15 -1.43
CA PRO A 37 13.52 0.36 0.02
C PRO A 37 12.04 0.48 0.41
N VAL A 38 11.63 -0.19 1.49
CA VAL A 38 10.21 -0.27 1.91
C VAL A 38 9.53 1.09 2.01
N ARG A 39 10.20 2.13 2.52
CA ARG A 39 9.66 3.50 2.57
C ARG A 39 9.29 4.01 1.18
N LYS A 40 10.17 3.80 0.20
CA LYS A 40 9.93 4.21 -1.19
C LYS A 40 8.81 3.38 -1.83
N ALA A 41 8.79 2.08 -1.56
CA ALA A 41 7.74 1.19 -2.08
C ALA A 41 6.36 1.55 -1.53
N LEU A 42 6.24 1.83 -0.22
CA LEU A 42 4.98 2.23 0.41
C LEU A 42 4.52 3.62 -0.06
N SER A 43 5.43 4.59 -0.21
CA SER A 43 5.12 5.90 -0.78
C SER A 43 4.55 5.78 -2.20
N ALA A 44 5.18 4.96 -3.04
CA ALA A 44 4.75 4.78 -4.42
C ALA A 44 3.36 4.12 -4.56
N LEU A 45 2.86 3.44 -3.51
CA LEU A 45 1.49 2.92 -3.49
C LEU A 45 0.46 4.01 -3.15
N ILE A 46 0.84 4.97 -2.30
CA ILE A 46 0.01 6.16 -2.01
C ILE A 46 -0.08 7.00 -3.28
N ASP A 47 1.06 7.29 -3.90
CA ASP A 47 1.11 8.02 -5.18
C ASP A 47 0.22 7.34 -6.25
N LEU A 48 0.24 6.00 -6.34
CA LEU A 48 -0.62 5.23 -7.23
C LEU A 48 -2.11 5.38 -6.90
N ALA A 49 -2.48 5.39 -5.61
CA ALA A 49 -3.86 5.58 -5.20
C ALA A 49 -4.36 6.98 -5.58
N ASP A 50 -3.55 8.01 -5.35
CA ASP A 50 -3.86 9.39 -5.76
C ASP A 50 -4.04 9.48 -7.29
N GLU A 51 -3.13 8.90 -8.08
CA GLU A 51 -3.26 8.86 -9.55
C GLU A 51 -4.55 8.15 -10.01
N LEU A 52 -4.99 7.12 -9.29
CA LEU A 52 -6.24 6.41 -9.58
C LEU A 52 -7.46 7.28 -9.26
N GLU A 53 -7.45 7.99 -8.14
CA GLU A 53 -8.51 8.93 -7.78
C GLU A 53 -8.63 10.05 -8.82
N GLU A 54 -7.51 10.68 -9.17
CA GLU A 54 -7.44 11.72 -10.22
C GLU A 54 -7.92 11.22 -11.59
N SER A 55 -7.83 9.92 -11.84
CA SER A 55 -8.26 9.26 -13.08
C SER A 55 -9.72 8.79 -13.08
N ASP A 56 -10.57 9.30 -12.17
CA ASP A 56 -11.98 8.90 -12.00
C ASP A 56 -12.15 7.41 -11.62
N ARG A 57 -11.16 6.86 -10.90
CA ARG A 57 -11.13 5.45 -10.45
C ARG A 57 -11.06 5.34 -8.94
N GLY A 58 -11.87 6.14 -8.25
CA GLY A 58 -11.95 6.21 -6.78
C GLY A 58 -12.17 4.86 -6.10
N ASP A 59 -13.08 4.01 -6.61
CA ASP A 59 -13.31 2.66 -6.07
C ASP A 59 -12.04 1.78 -6.07
N GLU A 60 -11.11 2.04 -6.99
CA GLU A 60 -9.85 1.31 -7.04
C GLU A 60 -8.74 1.97 -6.23
N ALA A 61 -8.73 3.29 -6.14
CA ALA A 61 -7.88 4.04 -5.23
C ALA A 61 -8.14 3.58 -3.79
N GLU A 62 -9.40 3.56 -3.34
CA GLU A 62 -9.82 3.07 -2.03
C GLU A 62 -9.32 1.65 -1.78
N ARG A 63 -9.51 0.75 -2.74
CA ARG A 63 -9.06 -0.65 -2.60
C ARG A 63 -7.54 -0.80 -2.56
N VAL A 64 -6.81 0.05 -3.28
CA VAL A 64 -5.35 0.10 -3.20
C VAL A 64 -4.93 0.60 -1.81
N MET A 65 -5.62 1.60 -1.26
CA MET A 65 -5.38 2.09 0.10
C MET A 65 -5.73 1.04 1.19
N GLU A 66 -6.83 0.30 1.05
CA GLU A 66 -7.18 -0.83 1.92
C GLU A 66 -6.02 -1.86 1.96
N GLU A 67 -5.49 -2.24 0.78
CA GLU A 67 -4.40 -3.21 0.69
C GLU A 67 -3.04 -2.62 1.11
N TRP A 68 -2.81 -1.32 0.88
CA TRP A 68 -1.64 -0.60 1.38
C TRP A 68 -1.62 -0.59 2.90
N ALA A 69 -2.73 -0.25 3.56
CA ALA A 69 -2.83 -0.21 5.01
C ALA A 69 -2.59 -1.61 5.60
N ALA A 70 -3.21 -2.64 5.02
CA ALA A 70 -2.99 -4.03 5.43
C ALA A 70 -1.53 -4.48 5.25
N LEU A 71 -0.88 -4.09 4.15
CA LEU A 71 0.52 -4.38 3.88
C LEU A 71 1.44 -3.66 4.87
N ALA A 72 1.30 -2.34 4.99
CA ALA A 72 2.10 -1.50 5.89
C ALA A 72 1.99 -2.01 7.33
N TRP A 73 0.77 -2.27 7.81
CA TRP A 73 0.54 -2.82 9.13
C TRP A 73 1.21 -4.19 9.36
N SER A 74 1.25 -5.05 8.35
CA SER A 74 1.93 -6.35 8.44
C SER A 74 3.46 -6.25 8.52
N LEU A 75 4.03 -5.15 8.01
CA LEU A 75 5.47 -4.90 8.00
C LEU A 75 5.95 -4.06 9.19
N LYS A 76 5.05 -3.40 9.92
CA LYS A 76 5.41 -2.41 10.95
C LYS A 76 6.38 -2.91 12.03
N ASP A 77 6.30 -4.19 12.40
CA ASP A 77 7.17 -4.81 13.42
C ASP A 77 8.48 -5.37 12.82
N GLN A 78 8.67 -5.27 11.51
CA GLN A 78 9.84 -5.75 10.76
C GLN A 78 10.69 -4.60 10.20
N VAL A 79 10.27 -3.36 10.40
CA VAL A 79 10.98 -2.14 9.97
C VAL A 79 11.59 -1.42 11.16
N ASP A 80 12.43 -0.41 10.89
CA ASP A 80 13.01 0.43 11.94
C ASP A 80 11.93 1.25 12.69
N ALA A 81 12.29 1.71 13.89
CA ALA A 81 11.33 2.39 14.78
C ALA A 81 10.78 3.72 14.22
N GLU A 82 11.55 4.40 13.35
CA GLU A 82 11.08 5.63 12.70
C GLU A 82 9.99 5.29 11.67
N LEU A 83 10.26 4.31 10.80
CA LEU A 83 9.27 3.87 9.81
C LEU A 83 8.05 3.20 10.46
N LYS A 84 8.23 2.46 11.55
CA LYS A 84 7.13 1.87 12.31
C LYS A 84 6.15 2.94 12.79
N ARG A 85 6.64 4.02 13.41
CA ARG A 85 5.80 5.14 13.87
C ARG A 85 5.05 5.79 12.71
N ALA A 86 5.76 6.08 11.61
CA ALA A 86 5.14 6.64 10.42
C ALA A 86 4.03 5.74 9.83
N ILE A 87 4.21 4.41 9.84
CA ILE A 87 3.17 3.45 9.43
C ILE A 87 1.98 3.49 10.39
N GLU A 88 2.23 3.48 11.71
CA GLU A 88 1.17 3.50 12.71
C GLU A 88 0.35 4.80 12.66
N GLU A 89 1.01 5.94 12.48
CA GLU A 89 0.37 7.24 12.28
C GLU A 89 -0.48 7.24 11.01
N ALA A 90 0.11 6.89 9.86
CA ALA A 90 -0.60 6.94 8.57
C ALA A 90 -1.77 5.94 8.48
N CYS A 91 -1.64 4.73 9.06
CA CYS A 91 -2.75 3.79 9.16
C CYS A 91 -3.87 4.31 10.06
N THR A 92 -3.53 4.97 11.18
CA THR A 92 -4.52 5.55 12.09
C THR A 92 -5.27 6.69 11.43
N GLU A 93 -4.57 7.62 10.77
CA GLU A 93 -5.18 8.73 10.04
C GLU A 93 -6.12 8.24 8.95
N TRP A 94 -5.74 7.20 8.21
CA TRP A 94 -6.61 6.62 7.17
C TRP A 94 -7.85 5.94 7.75
N TRP A 95 -7.71 5.18 8.85
CA TRP A 95 -8.85 4.55 9.52
C TRP A 95 -9.79 5.55 10.20
N ASP A 96 -9.26 6.62 10.81
CA ASP A 96 -10.09 7.69 11.38
C ASP A 96 -10.84 8.44 10.26
N ALA A 97 -10.19 8.72 9.13
CA ALA A 97 -10.84 9.35 7.97
C ALA A 97 -11.97 8.49 7.37
N ASP A 98 -11.79 7.17 7.30
CA ASP A 98 -12.83 6.21 6.88
C ASP A 98 -13.99 6.12 7.89
N ASN A 99 -13.70 6.39 9.17
CA ASN A 99 -14.66 6.25 10.27
C ASN A 99 -15.35 7.58 10.67
N GLU A 100 -14.92 8.72 10.13
CA GLU A 100 -15.56 10.04 10.28
C GLU A 100 -16.75 10.27 9.31
N GLU A 101 -17.14 9.28 8.51
CA GLU A 101 -18.34 9.31 7.65
C GLU A 101 -19.67 8.92 8.38
N GLU A 102 -19.87 9.37 9.63
CA GLU A 102 -21.16 9.29 10.36
C GLU A 102 -21.80 10.67 10.65
#